data_AF-A0A1B9DTU5-F1
#
_entry.id   AF-A0A1B9DTU5-F1
#
_cell.length_a   1.000
_cell.length_b   1.000
_cell.length_c   1.000
_cell.angle_alpha   90.00
_cell.angle_beta   90.00
_cell.angle_gamma   90.00
#
_symmetry.space_group_name_H-M   'P 1'
#
loop_
_entity.id
_entity.type
_entity.pdbx_description
1 polymer ?
#
loop_
_entity_poly.entity_id
_entity_poly.type
_entity_poly.pdbx_seq_one_letter_code
_entity_poly.pdbx_strand_id
1 'polypeptide(L)'
;MTTTEIGLLSACIGGSAGIFSQIIANLLRDKTDKKKLVIDCLSEERKLAHILFIYARRLEKAIITTEYCYQLSNIEVSEKEREKQSERYHNELKYCGDISNDYNSLLGDYCKNVYKLLMYTRESKKVENILSKIMSQPFDDANNIFEKYEKYPELYEFYSQSILSVEAKLEPYKKLFNDIYKEIQHLAED
;
A
#
# COMPACT_ATOMS: atom_id res chain seq x y z
N MET A 1 65.26 -22.39 -17.55
CA MET A 1 63.92 -22.86 -17.15
C MET A 1 63.80 -24.33 -17.49
N THR A 2 63.56 -25.15 -16.47
CA THR A 2 63.28 -26.59 -16.64
C THR A 2 61.79 -26.81 -16.88
N THR A 3 61.43 -27.92 -17.52
CA THR A 3 60.03 -28.28 -17.86
C THR A 3 59.09 -28.29 -16.66
N THR A 4 59.61 -28.57 -15.47
CA THR A 4 58.87 -28.59 -14.20
C THR A 4 58.49 -27.19 -13.71
N GLU A 5 59.37 -26.20 -13.90
CA GLU A 5 59.10 -24.78 -13.54
C GLU A 5 58.02 -24.18 -14.45
N ILE A 6 58.04 -24.53 -15.74
CA ILE A 6 57.01 -24.16 -16.73
C ILE A 6 55.65 -24.80 -16.35
N GLY A 7 55.66 -26.06 -15.95
CA GLY A 7 54.46 -26.77 -15.49
C GLY A 7 53.83 -26.15 -14.24
N LEU A 8 54.65 -25.76 -13.26
CA LEU A 8 54.21 -25.06 -12.05
C LEU A 8 53.63 -23.67 -12.35
N LEU A 9 54.28 -22.90 -13.22
CA LEU A 9 53.78 -21.59 -13.66
C LEU A 9 52.44 -21.71 -14.41
N SER A 10 52.32 -22.70 -15.30
CA SER A 10 51.08 -22.99 -16.02
C SER A 10 49.94 -23.40 -15.07
N ALA A 11 50.24 -24.25 -14.07
CA ALA A 11 49.28 -24.65 -13.05
C ALA A 11 48.84 -23.46 -12.16
N CYS A 12 49.76 -22.56 -11.79
CA CYS A 12 49.43 -21.35 -11.03
C CYS A 12 48.55 -20.37 -11.82
N ILE A 13 48.80 -20.20 -13.12
CA ILE A 13 47.98 -19.36 -14.00
C ILE A 13 46.58 -19.98 -14.17
N GLY A 14 46.51 -21.29 -14.43
CA GLY A 14 45.24 -22.02 -14.57
C GLY A 14 44.40 -22.01 -13.29
N GLY A 15 45.05 -22.23 -12.14
CA GLY A 15 44.40 -22.17 -10.82
C GLY A 15 43.86 -20.76 -10.49
N SER A 16 44.66 -19.72 -10.77
CA SER A 16 44.22 -18.33 -10.57
C SER A 16 43.04 -17.97 -11.46
N ALA A 17 43.09 -18.33 -12.75
CA ALA A 17 42.00 -18.11 -13.70
C ALA A 17 40.71 -18.84 -13.30
N GLY A 18 40.82 -20.07 -12.78
CA GLY A 18 39.70 -20.83 -12.23
C GLY A 18 39.04 -20.13 -11.04
N ILE A 19 39.83 -19.63 -10.09
CA ILE A 19 39.34 -18.87 -8.92
C ILE A 19 38.65 -17.58 -9.37
N PHE A 20 39.26 -16.80 -10.27
CA PHE A 20 38.65 -15.57 -10.78
C PHE A 20 37.36 -15.84 -11.55
N SER A 21 37.31 -16.89 -12.37
CA SER A 21 36.09 -17.31 -13.07
C SER A 21 34.97 -17.66 -12.09
N GLN A 22 35.28 -18.40 -11.03
CA GLN A 22 34.31 -18.76 -9.99
C GLN A 22 33.81 -17.53 -9.22
N ILE A 23 34.69 -16.58 -8.89
CA ILE A 23 34.34 -15.31 -8.23
C ILE A 23 33.40 -14.49 -9.13
N ILE A 24 33.75 -14.34 -10.43
CA ILE A 24 32.92 -13.62 -11.39
C ILE A 24 31.57 -14.31 -11.58
N ALA A 25 31.53 -15.64 -11.71
CA ALA A 25 30.30 -16.41 -11.84
C ALA A 25 29.38 -16.25 -10.60
N ASN A 26 29.94 -16.30 -9.39
CA ASN A 26 29.19 -16.06 -8.16
C ASN A 26 28.68 -14.62 -8.07
N LEU A 27 29.51 -13.62 -8.40
CA LEU A 27 29.12 -12.21 -8.46
C LEU A 27 28.00 -11.96 -9.48
N LEU A 28 28.06 -12.62 -10.64
CA LEU A 28 27.02 -12.52 -11.67
C LEU A 28 25.72 -13.19 -11.20
N ARG A 29 25.81 -14.35 -10.54
CA ARG A 29 24.66 -15.04 -9.95
C ARG A 29 23.97 -14.18 -8.90
N ASP A 30 24.73 -13.60 -7.99
CA ASP A 30 24.22 -12.70 -6.94
C ASP A 30 23.56 -11.45 -7.56
N LYS A 31 24.12 -10.91 -8.65
CA LYS A 31 23.48 -9.82 -9.41
C LYS A 31 22.17 -10.26 -10.07
N THR A 32 22.10 -11.44 -10.67
CA THR A 32 20.86 -11.94 -11.30
C THR A 32 19.78 -12.24 -10.27
N ASP A 33 20.13 -12.83 -9.13
CA ASP A 33 19.19 -13.14 -8.05
C ASP A 33 18.66 -11.84 -7.42
N LYS A 34 19.54 -10.85 -7.22
CA LYS A 34 19.14 -9.51 -6.77
C LYS A 34 18.17 -8.84 -7.75
N LYS A 35 18.46 -8.87 -9.06
CA LYS A 35 17.58 -8.28 -10.08
C LYS A 35 16.21 -8.97 -10.10
N LYS A 36 16.17 -10.30 -10.01
CA LYS A 36 14.91 -11.05 -9.93
C LYS A 36 14.10 -10.66 -8.70
N LEU A 37 14.74 -10.60 -7.53
CA LEU A 37 14.09 -10.18 -6.28
C LEU A 37 13.53 -8.76 -6.36
N VAL A 38 14.24 -7.81 -6.98
CA VAL A 38 13.75 -6.44 -7.19
C VAL A 38 12.50 -6.43 -8.07
N ILE A 39 12.50 -7.19 -9.18
CA ILE A 39 11.32 -7.31 -10.06
C ILE A 39 10.13 -7.92 -9.30
N ASP A 40 10.34 -8.98 -8.54
CA ASP A 40 9.29 -9.63 -7.74
C ASP A 40 8.73 -8.66 -6.70
N CYS A 41 9.59 -7.90 -6.00
CA CYS A 41 9.16 -6.91 -5.02
C CYS A 41 8.43 -5.72 -5.67
N LEU A 42 8.85 -5.27 -6.86
CA LEU A 42 8.14 -4.23 -7.63
C LEU A 42 6.75 -4.70 -8.09
N SER A 43 6.62 -5.97 -8.48
CA SER A 43 5.34 -6.56 -8.83
C SER A 43 4.39 -6.60 -7.62
N GLU A 44 4.90 -7.05 -6.47
CA GLU A 44 4.12 -7.08 -5.23
C GLU A 44 3.76 -5.67 -4.73
N GLU A 45 4.65 -4.68 -4.92
CA GLU A 45 4.37 -3.26 -4.61
C GLU A 45 3.14 -2.77 -5.39
N ARG A 46 3.11 -3.00 -6.72
CA ARG A 46 2.00 -2.57 -7.58
C ARG A 46 0.68 -3.23 -7.18
N LYS A 47 0.73 -4.51 -6.85
CA LYS A 47 -0.42 -5.27 -6.40
C LYS A 47 -0.95 -4.74 -5.06
N LEU A 48 -0.07 -4.55 -4.07
CA LEU A 48 -0.43 -4.02 -2.76
C LEU A 48 -0.96 -2.59 -2.84
N ALA A 49 -0.33 -1.72 -3.64
CA ALA A 49 -0.81 -0.36 -3.89
C ALA A 49 -2.23 -0.34 -4.47
N HIS A 50 -2.52 -1.22 -5.43
CA HIS A 50 -3.86 -1.33 -6.00
C HIS A 50 -4.90 -1.82 -4.98
N ILE A 51 -4.56 -2.84 -4.20
CA ILE A 51 -5.44 -3.38 -3.15
C ILE A 51 -5.68 -2.30 -2.08
N LEU A 52 -4.64 -1.58 -1.64
CA LEU A 52 -4.75 -0.48 -0.69
C LEU A 52 -5.68 0.62 -1.17
N PHE A 53 -5.61 0.99 -2.46
CA PHE A 53 -6.53 1.97 -3.02
C PHE A 53 -7.99 1.48 -2.98
N ILE A 54 -8.24 0.20 -3.28
CA ILE A 54 -9.58 -0.40 -3.16
C ILE A 54 -10.08 -0.33 -1.71
N TYR A 55 -9.24 -0.68 -0.74
CA TYR A 55 -9.61 -0.65 0.68
C TYR A 55 -9.78 0.77 1.21
N ALA A 56 -8.94 1.74 0.79
CA ALA A 56 -9.10 3.15 1.12
C ALA A 56 -10.48 3.66 0.69
N ARG A 57 -10.90 3.32 -0.53
CA ARG A 57 -12.23 3.68 -1.04
C ARG A 57 -13.35 3.01 -0.27
N ARG A 58 -13.18 1.74 0.12
CA ARG A 58 -14.17 1.04 0.94
C ARG A 58 -14.28 1.65 2.33
N LEU A 59 -13.15 2.02 2.92
CA LEU A 59 -13.06 2.61 4.25
C LEU A 59 -13.74 3.99 4.29
N GLU A 60 -13.39 4.90 3.37
CA GLU A 60 -14.07 6.21 3.25
C GLU A 60 -15.59 6.05 3.11
N LYS A 61 -16.05 5.12 2.26
CA LYS A 61 -17.48 4.85 2.11
C LYS A 61 -18.10 4.31 3.40
N ALA A 62 -17.44 3.37 4.08
CA ALA A 62 -17.93 2.79 5.32
C ALA A 62 -18.03 3.84 6.44
N ILE A 63 -17.06 4.74 6.54
CA ILE A 63 -17.07 5.87 7.48
C ILE A 63 -18.30 6.76 7.22
N ILE A 64 -18.51 7.18 5.97
CA ILE A 64 -19.67 7.99 5.57
C ILE A 64 -20.99 7.25 5.81
N THR A 65 -21.08 5.97 5.44
CA THR A 65 -22.29 5.16 5.62
C THR A 65 -22.62 4.95 7.09
N THR A 66 -21.61 4.78 7.95
CA THR A 66 -21.79 4.65 9.40
C THR A 66 -22.45 5.90 9.97
N GLU A 67 -21.93 7.09 9.62
CA GLU A 67 -22.52 8.36 10.08
C GLU A 67 -23.92 8.58 9.50
N TYR A 68 -24.15 8.23 8.23
CA TYR A 68 -25.48 8.29 7.64
C TYR A 68 -26.48 7.41 8.40
N CYS A 69 -26.09 6.19 8.78
CA CYS A 69 -26.94 5.29 9.55
C CYS A 69 -27.17 5.77 10.98
N TYR A 70 -26.16 6.40 11.60
CA TYR A 70 -26.31 7.07 12.88
C TYR A 70 -27.39 8.16 12.79
N GLN A 71 -27.24 9.10 11.86
CA GLN A 71 -28.21 10.18 11.69
C GLN A 71 -29.60 9.67 11.32
N LEU A 72 -29.69 8.65 10.46
CA LEU A 72 -30.95 8.02 10.10
C LEU A 72 -31.69 7.46 11.33
N SER A 73 -30.95 6.95 12.33
CA SER A 73 -31.52 6.44 13.59
C SER A 73 -32.04 7.53 14.54
N ASN A 74 -31.62 8.78 14.30
CA ASN A 74 -32.04 9.96 15.07
C ASN A 74 -33.26 10.67 14.45
N ILE A 75 -33.62 10.34 13.20
CA ILE A 75 -34.82 10.89 12.55
C ILE A 75 -36.09 10.36 13.25
N GLU A 76 -37.09 11.23 13.41
CA GLU A 76 -38.34 10.86 14.07
C GLU A 76 -39.10 9.76 13.29
N VAL A 77 -39.09 8.56 13.85
CA VAL A 77 -39.75 7.36 13.31
C VAL A 77 -40.44 6.57 14.42
N SER A 78 -41.25 5.58 14.04
CA SER A 78 -41.84 4.64 15.00
C SER A 78 -40.78 3.87 15.79
N GLU A 79 -41.09 3.44 17.01
CA GLU A 79 -40.15 2.71 17.88
C GLU A 79 -39.54 1.48 17.19
N LYS A 80 -40.36 0.70 16.48
CA LYS A 80 -39.92 -0.47 15.70
C LYS A 80 -38.98 -0.13 14.54
N GLU A 81 -39.12 1.05 13.93
CA GLU A 81 -38.21 1.53 12.89
C GLU A 81 -36.89 2.02 13.48
N ARG A 82 -36.96 2.67 14.63
CA ARG A 82 -35.78 3.14 15.37
C ARG A 82 -34.87 1.99 15.77
N GLU A 83 -35.44 0.90 16.30
CA GLU A 83 -34.70 -0.32 16.64
C GLU A 83 -33.96 -0.90 15.42
N LYS A 84 -34.65 -1.00 14.27
CA LYS A 84 -34.04 -1.48 13.01
C LYS A 84 -32.91 -0.58 12.52
N GLN A 85 -33.09 0.73 12.62
CA GLN A 85 -32.06 1.71 12.21
C GLN A 85 -30.85 1.65 13.14
N SER A 86 -31.07 1.49 14.45
CA SER A 86 -30.00 1.29 15.43
C SER A 86 -29.23 -0.01 15.19
N GLU A 87 -29.92 -1.12 14.93
CA GLU A 87 -29.27 -2.39 14.55
C GLU A 87 -28.43 -2.23 13.28
N ARG A 88 -28.97 -1.53 12.27
CA ARG A 88 -28.24 -1.23 11.04
C ARG A 88 -26.98 -0.40 11.31
N TYR A 89 -27.08 0.65 12.12
CA TYR A 89 -25.93 1.47 12.53
C TYR A 89 -24.83 0.60 13.19
N HIS A 90 -25.21 -0.27 14.13
CA HIS A 90 -24.24 -1.15 14.79
C HIS A 90 -23.55 -2.12 13.83
N ASN A 91 -24.28 -2.65 12.85
CA ASN A 91 -23.71 -3.51 11.82
C ASN A 91 -22.72 -2.75 10.92
N GLU A 92 -23.05 -1.53 10.50
CA GLU A 92 -22.16 -0.68 9.70
C GLU A 92 -20.92 -0.25 10.49
N LEU A 93 -21.07 0.08 11.78
CA LEU A 93 -19.95 0.41 12.66
C LEU A 93 -18.95 -0.75 12.77
N LYS A 94 -19.46 -1.98 12.95
CA LYS A 94 -18.62 -3.18 12.97
C LYS A 94 -17.89 -3.39 11.64
N TYR A 95 -18.63 -3.29 10.53
CA TYR A 95 -18.07 -3.41 9.19
C TYR A 95 -16.98 -2.35 8.90
N CYS A 96 -17.19 -1.11 9.32
CA CYS A 96 -16.20 -0.05 9.23
C CYS A 96 -14.94 -0.37 10.03
N GLY A 97 -15.10 -0.90 11.25
CA GLY A 97 -13.99 -1.36 12.08
C GLY A 97 -13.20 -2.49 11.42
N ASP A 98 -13.88 -3.50 10.87
CA ASP A 98 -13.25 -4.62 10.18
C ASP A 98 -12.44 -4.15 8.95
N ILE A 99 -13.01 -3.27 8.11
CA ILE A 99 -12.28 -2.69 6.97
C ILE A 99 -11.07 -1.87 7.41
N SER A 100 -11.22 -1.08 8.49
CA SER A 100 -10.12 -0.27 9.01
C SER A 100 -8.94 -1.14 9.42
N ASN A 101 -9.21 -2.26 10.10
CA ASN A 101 -8.19 -3.23 10.49
C ASN A 101 -7.52 -3.87 9.27
N ASP A 102 -8.29 -4.32 8.28
CA ASP A 102 -7.75 -4.90 7.04
C ASP A 102 -6.87 -3.90 6.29
N TYR A 103 -7.33 -2.65 6.18
CA TYR A 103 -6.57 -1.57 5.55
C TYR A 103 -5.24 -1.33 6.25
N ASN A 104 -5.25 -1.22 7.59
CA ASN A 104 -4.04 -0.98 8.37
C ASN A 104 -3.05 -2.15 8.27
N SER A 105 -3.55 -3.39 8.23
CA SER A 105 -2.72 -4.57 8.01
C SER A 105 -2.05 -4.53 6.64
N LEU A 106 -2.81 -4.24 5.59
CA LEU A 106 -2.31 -4.10 4.22
C LEU A 106 -1.28 -2.98 4.09
N LEU A 107 -1.49 -1.86 4.80
CA LEU A 107 -0.58 -0.73 4.81
C LEU A 107 0.76 -1.14 5.43
N GLY A 108 0.72 -1.89 6.53
CA GLY A 108 1.91 -2.46 7.15
C GLY A 108 2.70 -3.37 6.19
N ASP A 109 2.02 -4.23 5.43
CA ASP A 109 2.68 -5.11 4.46
C ASP A 109 3.24 -4.34 3.25
N TYR A 110 2.54 -3.31 2.79
CA TYR A 110 3.04 -2.40 1.77
C TYR A 110 4.32 -1.69 2.21
N CYS A 111 4.33 -1.09 3.40
CA CYS A 111 5.52 -0.44 3.94
C CYS A 111 6.69 -1.41 4.04
N LYS A 112 6.48 -2.63 4.56
CA LYS A 112 7.53 -3.67 4.62
C LYS A 112 8.11 -3.98 3.23
N ASN A 113 7.25 -4.08 2.21
CA ASN A 113 7.69 -4.36 0.85
C ASN A 113 8.50 -3.19 0.25
N VAL A 114 8.06 -1.95 0.46
CA VAL A 114 8.80 -0.76 0.02
C VAL A 114 10.15 -0.64 0.73
N TYR A 115 10.23 -0.90 2.04
CA TYR A 115 11.51 -0.91 2.75
C TYR A 115 12.46 -1.99 2.22
N LYS A 116 11.96 -3.18 1.89
CA LYS A 116 12.77 -4.22 1.22
C LYS A 116 13.31 -3.73 -0.11
N LEU A 117 12.49 -3.05 -0.92
CA LEU A 117 12.93 -2.46 -2.19
C LEU A 117 14.06 -1.45 -1.98
N LEU A 118 13.93 -0.53 -1.03
CA LEU A 118 14.96 0.46 -0.70
C LEU A 118 16.28 -0.18 -0.26
N MET A 119 16.23 -1.30 0.48
CA MET A 119 17.44 -2.06 0.82
C MET A 119 18.17 -2.61 -0.41
N TYR A 120 17.44 -2.95 -1.47
CA TYR A 120 18.02 -3.48 -2.71
C TYR A 120 18.44 -2.40 -3.71
N THR A 121 17.69 -1.29 -3.82
CA THR A 121 17.88 -0.24 -4.82
C THR A 121 18.60 1.02 -4.31
N ARG A 122 18.94 1.06 -3.00
CA ARG A 122 19.49 2.19 -2.22
C ARG A 122 18.39 3.01 -1.53
N GLU A 123 18.75 3.57 -0.37
CA GLU A 123 17.88 4.44 0.41
C GLU A 123 17.48 5.70 -0.37
N SER A 124 16.21 6.07 -0.28
CA SER A 124 15.68 7.29 -0.88
C SER A 124 14.82 8.05 0.11
N LYS A 125 15.33 9.20 0.57
CA LYS A 125 14.59 10.15 1.41
C LYS A 125 13.28 10.58 0.77
N LYS A 126 13.20 10.61 -0.56
CA LYS A 126 11.97 10.95 -1.29
C LYS A 126 10.91 9.87 -1.09
N VAL A 127 11.26 8.58 -1.20
CA VAL A 127 10.34 7.47 -0.93
C VAL A 127 9.90 7.48 0.53
N GLU A 128 10.81 7.68 1.47
CA GLU A 128 10.48 7.78 2.91
C GLU A 128 9.51 8.92 3.21
N ASN A 129 9.72 10.09 2.59
CA ASN A 129 8.81 11.22 2.72
C ASN A 129 7.41 10.92 2.17
N ILE A 130 7.33 10.20 1.04
CA ILE A 130 6.03 9.81 0.46
C ILE A 130 5.35 8.75 1.35
N LEU A 131 6.08 7.75 1.81
CA LEU A 131 5.58 6.75 2.77
C LEU A 131 5.04 7.41 4.05
N SER A 132 5.77 8.39 4.58
CA SER A 132 5.33 9.13 5.75
C SER A 132 4.00 9.83 5.51
N LYS A 133 3.81 10.45 4.33
CA LYS A 133 2.53 11.05 3.94
C LYS A 133 1.42 10.01 3.84
N ILE A 134 1.71 8.84 3.26
CA ILE A 134 0.73 7.75 3.13
C ILE A 134 0.28 7.28 4.52
N MET A 135 1.21 7.07 5.45
CA MET A 135 0.92 6.63 6.82
C MET A 135 0.25 7.72 7.66
N SER A 136 0.56 8.99 7.40
CA SER A 136 0.05 10.12 8.16
C SER A 136 -1.24 10.71 7.57
N GLN A 137 -1.75 10.19 6.46
CA GLN A 137 -2.97 10.70 5.86
C GLN A 137 -4.15 10.08 6.61
N PRO A 138 -4.83 10.83 7.50
CA PRO A 138 -6.02 10.30 8.14
C PRO A 138 -7.10 10.10 7.08
N PHE A 139 -7.90 9.05 7.26
CA PHE A 139 -9.26 9.07 6.75
C PHE A 139 -10.01 10.09 7.58
N ASP A 140 -10.67 11.05 6.93
CA ASP A 140 -11.35 12.11 7.66
C ASP A 140 -12.40 11.48 8.57
N ASP A 141 -12.41 11.95 9.82
CA ASP A 141 -13.50 11.65 10.72
C ASP A 141 -14.78 12.27 10.16
N ALA A 142 -15.76 11.43 9.81
CA ALA A 142 -17.06 11.89 9.33
C ALA A 142 -18.04 12.19 10.47
N ASN A 143 -17.59 12.20 11.72
CA ASN A 143 -18.43 12.56 12.85
C ASN A 143 -19.18 13.88 12.59
N ASN A 144 -20.50 13.81 12.75
CA ASN A 144 -21.44 14.93 12.63
C ASN A 144 -21.58 15.53 11.22
N ILE A 145 -21.03 14.93 10.15
CA ILE A 145 -21.20 15.49 8.78
C ILE A 145 -22.68 15.52 8.36
N PHE A 146 -23.51 14.69 8.99
CA PHE A 146 -24.94 14.58 8.72
C PHE A 146 -25.83 15.26 9.77
N GLU A 147 -25.28 15.82 10.85
CA GLU A 147 -26.03 16.28 12.05
C GLU A 147 -27.19 17.25 11.70
N LYS A 148 -26.95 18.16 10.74
CA LYS A 148 -27.93 19.18 10.31
C LYS A 148 -29.08 18.66 9.45
N TYR A 149 -29.05 17.39 9.02
CA TYR A 149 -30.05 16.81 8.12
C TYR A 149 -31.05 15.96 8.91
N GLU A 150 -32.16 16.58 9.31
CA GLU A 150 -33.19 15.95 10.15
C GLU A 150 -34.29 15.24 9.31
N LYS A 151 -34.28 15.41 7.98
CA LYS A 151 -35.27 14.84 7.07
C LYS A 151 -34.63 13.85 6.11
N TYR A 152 -35.30 12.71 5.92
CA TYR A 152 -34.80 11.62 5.08
C TYR A 152 -34.39 12.03 3.66
N PRO A 153 -35.20 12.80 2.89
CA PRO A 153 -34.83 13.16 1.52
C PRO A 153 -33.52 13.95 1.44
N GLU A 154 -33.34 14.93 2.33
CA GLU A 154 -32.16 15.80 2.39
C GLU A 154 -30.93 15.00 2.84
N LEU A 155 -31.10 14.15 3.86
CA LEU A 155 -30.06 13.25 4.35
C LEU A 155 -29.57 12.31 3.25
N TYR A 156 -30.49 11.67 2.52
CA TYR A 156 -30.16 10.73 1.45
C TYR A 156 -29.49 11.41 0.25
N GLU A 157 -29.93 12.61 -0.12
CA GLU A 157 -29.31 13.38 -1.20
C GLU A 157 -27.85 13.70 -0.87
N PHE A 158 -27.59 14.23 0.33
CA PHE A 158 -26.23 14.55 0.75
C PHE A 158 -25.34 13.30 0.90
N TYR A 159 -25.91 12.20 1.41
CA TYR A 159 -25.22 10.91 1.47
C TYR A 159 -24.81 10.43 0.07
N SER A 160 -25.74 10.47 -0.88
CA SER A 160 -25.48 10.04 -2.26
C SER A 160 -24.37 10.85 -2.92
N GLN A 161 -24.38 12.18 -2.73
CA GLN A 161 -23.33 13.07 -3.23
C GLN A 161 -21.97 12.77 -2.57
N SER A 162 -21.97 12.53 -1.26
CA SER A 162 -20.76 12.20 -0.50
C SER A 162 -20.14 10.89 -0.96
N ILE A 163 -20.95 9.86 -1.25
CA ILE A 163 -20.46 8.57 -1.78
C ILE A 163 -19.88 8.72 -3.20
N LEU A 164 -20.48 9.56 -4.04
CA LEU A 164 -19.99 9.82 -5.40
C LEU A 164 -18.67 10.60 -5.41
N SER A 165 -18.42 11.46 -4.41
CA SER A 165 -17.21 12.27 -4.34
C SER A 165 -15.99 11.54 -3.77
N VAL A 166 -16.16 10.37 -3.14
CA VAL A 166 -15.06 9.59 -2.54
C VAL A 166 -13.91 9.33 -3.51
N GLU A 167 -14.19 8.96 -4.77
CA GLU A 167 -13.14 8.65 -5.74
C GLU A 167 -12.29 9.90 -6.04
N ALA A 168 -12.93 11.06 -6.19
CA ALA A 168 -12.23 12.33 -6.40
C ALA A 168 -11.39 12.75 -5.19
N LYS A 169 -11.90 12.51 -3.97
CA LYS A 169 -11.18 12.76 -2.71
C LYS A 169 -9.91 11.91 -2.59
N LEU A 170 -9.94 10.68 -3.10
CA LEU A 170 -8.82 9.72 -2.99
C LEU A 170 -7.83 9.77 -4.17
N GLU A 171 -8.10 10.52 -5.25
CA GLU A 171 -7.18 10.62 -6.38
C GLU A 171 -5.77 11.15 -6.00
N PRO A 172 -5.63 12.16 -5.11
CA PRO A 172 -4.32 12.55 -4.60
C PRO A 172 -3.60 11.42 -3.87
N TYR A 173 -4.33 10.58 -3.14
CA TYR A 173 -3.78 9.43 -2.41
C TYR A 173 -3.22 8.37 -3.37
N LYS A 174 -3.98 8.06 -4.43
CA LYS A 174 -3.54 7.17 -5.52
C LYS A 174 -2.26 7.64 -6.19
N LYS A 175 -2.09 8.96 -6.35
CA LYS A 175 -0.88 9.54 -6.93
C LYS A 175 0.37 9.23 -6.09
N LEU A 176 0.27 9.21 -4.76
CA LEU A 176 1.40 8.91 -3.88
C LEU A 176 2.00 7.52 -4.16
N PHE A 177 1.15 6.49 -4.34
CA PHE A 177 1.61 5.15 -4.70
C PHE A 177 2.32 5.12 -6.06
N ASN A 178 1.79 5.84 -7.05
CA ASN A 178 2.43 5.93 -8.36
C ASN A 178 3.79 6.66 -8.30
N ASP A 179 3.92 7.65 -7.43
CA ASP A 179 5.17 8.38 -7.24
C ASP A 179 6.23 7.49 -6.56
N ILE A 180 5.86 6.63 -5.60
CA ILE A 180 6.75 5.61 -5.04
C ILE A 180 7.22 4.65 -6.12
N TYR A 181 6.29 4.08 -6.90
CA TYR A 181 6.64 3.11 -7.94
C TYR A 181 7.65 3.67 -8.94
N LYS A 182 7.41 4.90 -9.45
CA LYS A 182 8.31 5.56 -10.41
C LYS A 182 9.70 5.80 -9.82
N GLU A 183 9.76 6.23 -8.57
CA GLU A 183 11.03 6.50 -7.90
C GLU A 183 11.84 5.21 -7.70
N ILE A 184 11.21 4.14 -7.22
CA ILE A 184 11.89 2.85 -7.01
C ILE A 184 12.33 2.25 -8.35
N GLN A 185 11.49 2.35 -9.39
CA GLN A 185 11.84 1.87 -10.72
C GLN A 185 13.09 2.58 -11.26
N HIS A 186 13.18 3.91 -11.13
CA HIS A 186 14.38 4.66 -11.50
C HIS A 186 15.61 4.17 -10.74
N LEU A 187 15.49 3.97 -9.42
CA LEU A 187 16.60 3.48 -8.59
C LEU A 187 17.01 2.03 -8.91
N ALA A 188 16.11 1.24 -9.51
CA ALA A 188 16.39 -0.15 -9.90
C ALA A 188 17.09 -0.26 -11.27
N GLU A 189 17.00 0.78 -12.09
CA GLU A 189 17.61 0.85 -13.43
C GLU A 189 19.07 1.37 -13.38
N ASP A 190 19.44 2.09 -12.32
CA ASP A 190 20.80 2.62 -12.02
C ASP A 190 21.75 1.59 -11.34
#